data_AF-A0A1T4S228-F1
#
_entry.id   AF-A0A1T4S228-F1
#
_cell.length_a   1.000
_cell.length_b   1.000
_cell.length_c   1.000
_cell.angle_alpha   90.00
_cell.angle_beta   90.00
_cell.angle_gamma   90.00
#
_symmetry.space_group_name_H-M   'P 1'
#
loop_
_entity.id
_entity.type
_entity.pdbx_description
1 polymer ?
#
loop_
_entity_poly.entity_id
_entity_poly.type
_entity_poly.pdbx_seq_one_letter_code
_entity_poly.pdbx_strand_id
1 'polypeptide(L)'
;MDYGKFKYQVSKKQQEAKKKQVHVQVKEVKIRPKTDDHDLDFKIKHVRRFLEEGNKAKVTLVFRGREITHQDIGRAVIEKFAAELADIAVIETAPRVDGRQLFMIVAPKVKKH
;
A
#
# COMPACT_ATOMS: atom_id res chain seq x y z
N MET A 1 -30.77 -17.42 36.07
CA MET A 1 -30.22 -16.84 34.82
C MET A 1 -28.76 -16.47 35.08
N ASP A 2 -27.83 -17.32 34.65
CA ASP A 2 -26.40 -17.14 34.94
C ASP A 2 -25.76 -16.05 34.06
N TYR A 3 -25.84 -14.81 34.53
CA TYR A 3 -25.23 -13.63 33.93
C TYR A 3 -23.71 -13.82 33.66
N GLY A 4 -23.04 -14.62 34.50
CA GLY A 4 -21.62 -14.97 34.37
C GLY A 4 -21.32 -15.83 33.14
N LYS A 5 -22.15 -16.84 32.84
CA LYS A 5 -22.00 -17.69 31.64
C LYS A 5 -22.21 -16.90 30.35
N PHE A 6 -23.15 -15.96 30.36
CA PHE A 6 -23.43 -15.10 29.19
C PHE A 6 -22.25 -14.15 28.89
N LYS A 7 -21.70 -13.46 29.90
CA LYS A 7 -20.52 -12.59 29.71
C LYS A 7 -19.30 -13.36 29.21
N TYR A 8 -19.10 -14.60 29.68
CA TYR A 8 -18.01 -15.45 29.20
C TYR A 8 -18.17 -15.79 27.71
N GLN A 9 -19.36 -16.19 27.27
CA GLN A 9 -19.63 -16.51 25.86
C GLN A 9 -19.51 -15.28 24.95
N VAL A 10 -19.99 -14.12 25.39
CA VAL A 10 -19.86 -12.86 24.63
C VAL A 10 -18.39 -12.45 24.50
N SER A 11 -17.62 -12.53 25.59
CA SER A 11 -16.18 -12.22 25.57
C SER A 11 -15.41 -13.17 24.66
N LYS A 12 -15.69 -14.47 24.72
CA LYS A 12 -15.05 -15.47 23.86
C LYS A 12 -15.38 -15.22 22.38
N LYS A 13 -16.64 -14.95 22.05
CA LYS A 13 -17.10 -14.62 20.69
C LYS A 13 -16.45 -13.33 20.17
N GLN A 14 -16.28 -12.31 21.01
CA GLN A 14 -15.59 -11.08 20.65
C GLN A 14 -14.09 -11.29 20.42
N GLN A 15 -13.43 -12.13 21.24
CA GLN A 15 -12.02 -12.48 21.03
C GLN A 15 -11.82 -13.29 19.75
N GLU A 16 -12.70 -14.24 19.45
CA GLU A 16 -12.67 -14.99 18.19
C GLU A 16 -12.93 -14.09 16.98
N ALA A 17 -13.86 -13.13 17.09
CA ALA A 17 -14.12 -12.14 16.04
C ALA A 17 -12.90 -11.23 15.80
N LYS A 18 -12.25 -10.74 16.87
CA LYS A 18 -11.03 -9.92 16.76
C LYS A 18 -9.87 -10.69 16.13
N LYS A 19 -9.71 -11.98 16.44
CA LYS A 19 -8.67 -12.83 15.83
C LYS A 19 -8.92 -13.10 14.35
N LYS A 20 -10.19 -13.16 13.92
CA LYS A 20 -10.59 -13.39 12.53
C LYS A 20 -10.63 -12.10 11.69
N GLN A 21 -10.48 -10.94 12.30
CA GLN A 21 -10.46 -9.67 11.59
C GLN A 21 -9.19 -9.58 10.74
N VAL A 22 -9.35 -9.53 9.42
CA VAL A 22 -8.24 -9.30 8.48
C VAL A 22 -7.70 -7.88 8.70
N HIS A 23 -6.46 -7.78 9.17
CA HIS A 23 -5.82 -6.50 9.44
C HIS A 23 -5.15 -5.98 8.17
N VAL A 24 -5.83 -5.10 7.43
CA VAL A 24 -5.27 -4.47 6.23
C VAL A 24 -4.25 -3.42 6.66
N GLN A 25 -2.97 -3.68 6.42
CA GLN A 25 -1.88 -2.75 6.73
C GLN A 25 -1.54 -1.90 5.50
N VAL A 26 -1.04 -0.68 5.73
CA VAL A 26 -0.45 0.16 4.68
C VAL A 26 1.06 0.01 4.74
N LYS A 27 1.65 -0.72 3.79
CA LYS A 27 3.10 -0.91 3.69
C LYS A 27 3.72 0.20 2.85
N GLU A 28 4.77 0.83 3.32
CA GLU A 28 5.44 1.93 2.60
C GLU A 28 6.63 1.40 1.77
N VAL A 29 6.69 1.80 0.50
CA VAL A 29 7.80 1.50 -0.41
C VAL A 29 8.41 2.81 -0.90
N LYS A 30 9.66 3.06 -0.52
CA LYS A 30 10.41 4.25 -0.89
C LYS A 30 11.27 4.01 -2.14
N ILE A 31 11.21 4.96 -3.06
CA ILE A 31 11.91 4.96 -4.35
C ILE A 31 12.67 6.29 -4.49
N ARG A 32 13.77 6.27 -5.25
CA ARG A 32 14.54 7.47 -5.59
C ARG A 32 14.36 7.78 -7.09
N PRO A 33 14.44 9.06 -7.50
CA PRO A 33 14.29 9.43 -8.90
C PRO A 33 15.40 8.87 -9.82
N LYS A 34 16.57 8.51 -9.27
CA LYS A 34 17.69 7.88 -9.99
C LYS A 34 17.77 6.36 -9.80
N THR A 35 16.64 5.72 -9.53
CA THR A 35 16.57 4.26 -9.41
C THR A 35 16.82 3.62 -10.78
N ASP A 36 17.71 2.63 -10.81
CA ASP A 36 17.99 1.80 -11.98
C ASP A 36 16.77 0.93 -12.33
N ASP A 37 16.59 0.55 -13.60
CA ASP A 37 15.45 -0.27 -14.04
C ASP A 37 15.34 -1.59 -13.27
N HIS A 38 16.49 -2.20 -12.88
CA HIS A 38 16.48 -3.43 -12.09
C HIS A 38 15.92 -3.22 -10.68
N ASP A 39 16.28 -2.12 -10.01
CA ASP A 39 15.76 -1.80 -8.67
C ASP A 39 14.28 -1.39 -8.74
N LEU A 40 13.85 -0.74 -9.83
CA LEU A 40 12.44 -0.45 -10.09
C LEU A 40 11.59 -1.73 -10.16
N ASP A 41 12.03 -2.70 -10.98
CA ASP A 41 11.33 -3.98 -11.16
C ASP A 41 11.24 -4.77 -9.84
N PHE A 42 12.31 -4.79 -9.05
CA PHE A 42 12.30 -5.41 -7.72
C PHE A 42 11.26 -4.76 -6.80
N LYS A 43 11.15 -3.43 -6.82
CA LYS A 43 10.18 -2.68 -6.00
C LYS A 43 8.74 -2.93 -6.47
N ILE A 44 8.50 -3.04 -7.78
CA ILE A 44 7.18 -3.40 -8.34
C ILE A 44 6.77 -4.79 -7.84
N LYS A 45 7.66 -5.78 -7.96
CA LYS A 45 7.44 -7.15 -7.45
C LYS A 45 7.15 -7.16 -5.94
N HIS A 46 7.82 -6.32 -5.17
CA HIS A 46 7.59 -6.23 -3.73
C HIS A 46 6.21 -5.62 -3.40
N VAL A 47 5.81 -4.55 -4.09
CA VAL A 47 4.47 -3.96 -3.95
C VAL A 47 3.39 -4.97 -4.36
N ARG A 48 3.60 -5.69 -5.46
CA ARG A 48 2.71 -6.76 -5.92
C ARG A 48 2.45 -7.80 -4.84
N ARG A 49 3.51 -8.29 -4.17
CA ARG A 49 3.37 -9.23 -3.03
C ARG A 49 2.51 -8.64 -1.91
N PHE A 50 2.68 -7.36 -1.57
CA PHE A 50 1.86 -6.72 -0.53
C PHE A 50 0.39 -6.66 -0.90
N LEU A 51 0.09 -6.36 -2.17
CA LEU A 51 -1.28 -6.36 -2.67
C LEU A 51 -1.88 -7.76 -2.68
N GLU A 52 -1.11 -8.78 -3.06
CA GLU A 52 -1.54 -10.18 -3.03
C GLU A 52 -1.83 -10.68 -1.60
N GLU A 53 -1.11 -10.18 -0.61
CA GLU A 53 -1.38 -10.41 0.83
C GLU A 53 -2.64 -9.66 1.35
N GLY A 54 -3.28 -8.83 0.52
CA GLY A 54 -4.43 -8.02 0.91
C GLY A 54 -4.06 -6.70 1.63
N ASN A 55 -2.78 -6.34 1.64
CA ASN A 55 -2.30 -5.08 2.20
C ASN A 55 -2.34 -3.95 1.16
N LYS A 56 -2.49 -2.72 1.63
CA LYS A 56 -2.30 -1.53 0.79
C LYS A 56 -0.82 -1.20 0.72
N ALA A 57 -0.41 -0.56 -0.36
CA ALA A 57 0.96 -0.07 -0.51
C ALA A 57 0.98 1.44 -0.76
N LYS A 58 1.78 2.17 0.02
CA LYS A 58 2.12 3.57 -0.21
C LYS A 58 3.45 3.61 -0.94
N VAL A 59 3.44 4.01 -2.20
CA VAL A 59 4.66 4.20 -2.99
C VAL A 59 5.08 5.65 -2.86
N THR A 60 6.25 5.90 -2.28
CA THR A 60 6.78 7.24 -2.00
C THR A 60 8.08 7.45 -2.76
N LEU A 61 8.11 8.42 -3.67
CA LEU A 61 9.31 8.92 -4.30
C LEU A 61 9.82 10.13 -3.53
N VAL A 62 11.07 10.07 -3.05
CA VAL A 62 11.67 11.15 -2.26
C VAL A 62 12.65 11.93 -3.13
N PHE A 63 12.43 13.23 -3.26
CA PHE A 63 13.35 14.14 -3.94
C PHE A 63 14.44 14.62 -2.97
N ARG A 64 15.71 14.65 -3.38
CA ARG A 64 16.80 15.23 -2.58
C ARG A 64 17.19 16.60 -3.12
N GLY A 65 17.19 17.61 -2.24
CA GLY A 65 17.68 18.95 -2.55
C GLY A 65 16.91 19.63 -3.69
N ARG A 66 17.62 19.97 -4.78
CA ARG A 66 17.08 20.67 -5.96
C ARG A 66 16.27 19.77 -6.91
N GLU A 67 16.21 18.47 -6.65
CA GLU A 67 15.50 17.49 -7.49
C GLU A 67 13.98 17.66 -7.50
N ILE A 68 13.41 18.50 -6.62
CA ILE A 68 11.98 18.85 -6.68
C ILE A 68 11.59 19.54 -8.00
N THR A 69 12.55 20.10 -8.72
CA THR A 69 12.34 20.66 -10.07
C THR A 69 12.08 19.59 -11.13
N HIS A 70 12.44 18.33 -10.85
CA HIS A 70 12.20 17.18 -11.73
C HIS A 70 10.95 16.40 -11.32
N GLN A 71 9.87 17.11 -10.99
CA GLN A 71 8.58 16.50 -10.69
C GLN A 71 8.06 15.65 -11.84
N ASP A 72 8.32 16.04 -13.09
CA ASP A 72 7.93 15.30 -14.29
C ASP A 72 8.55 13.90 -14.32
N ILE A 73 9.83 13.79 -13.95
CA ILE A 73 10.54 12.49 -13.88
C ILE A 73 9.90 11.63 -12.79
N GLY A 74 9.67 12.20 -11.61
CA GLY A 74 9.03 11.48 -10.51
C GLY A 74 7.62 11.00 -10.87
N ARG A 75 6.86 11.83 -11.58
CA ARG A 75 5.52 11.52 -12.05
C ARG A 75 5.53 10.38 -13.07
N ALA A 76 6.43 10.43 -14.06
CA ALA A 76 6.59 9.36 -15.04
C ALA A 76 6.92 8.01 -14.37
N VAL A 77 7.78 8.01 -13.34
CA VAL A 77 8.12 6.79 -12.58
C VAL A 77 6.90 6.25 -11.85
N ILE A 78 6.11 7.11 -11.18
CA ILE A 78 4.90 6.66 -10.47
C ILE A 78 3.82 6.20 -11.45
N GLU A 79 3.65 6.86 -12.59
CA GLU A 79 2.71 6.44 -13.64
C GLU A 79 3.09 5.08 -14.23
N LYS A 80 4.39 4.82 -14.48
CA LYS A 80 4.90 3.50 -14.86
C LYS A 80 4.58 2.46 -13.78
N PHE A 81 4.80 2.79 -12.51
CA PHE A 81 4.45 1.93 -11.37
C PHE A 81 2.95 1.60 -11.32
N ALA A 82 2.09 2.59 -11.55
CA ALA A 82 0.65 2.41 -11.56
C ALA A 82 0.19 1.54 -12.74
N ALA A 83 0.79 1.72 -13.92
CA ALA A 83 0.51 0.90 -15.10
C ALA A 83 0.88 -0.58 -14.89
N GLU A 84 2.07 -0.85 -14.35
CA GLU A 84 2.55 -2.21 -14.08
C GLU A 84 1.75 -2.94 -12.99
N LEU A 85 1.11 -2.19 -12.09
CA LEU A 85 0.24 -2.72 -11.04
C LEU A 85 -1.25 -2.66 -11.39
N ALA A 86 -1.61 -2.12 -12.55
CA ALA A 86 -3.00 -1.88 -12.94
C ALA A 86 -3.81 -3.17 -13.08
N ASP A 87 -3.17 -4.33 -13.23
CA ASP A 87 -3.81 -5.63 -13.30
C ASP A 87 -4.36 -6.08 -11.94
N ILE A 88 -3.62 -5.88 -10.85
CA ILE A 88 -3.96 -6.34 -9.48
C ILE A 88 -4.33 -5.23 -8.49
N ALA A 89 -4.11 -3.97 -8.82
CA ALA A 89 -4.26 -2.85 -7.90
C ALA A 89 -5.32 -1.84 -8.37
N VAL A 90 -5.91 -1.13 -7.42
CA VAL A 90 -6.68 0.10 -7.66
C VAL A 90 -5.95 1.27 -7.04
N ILE A 91 -5.97 2.41 -7.72
CA ILE A 91 -5.40 3.66 -7.18
C ILE A 91 -6.40 4.21 -6.16
N GLU A 92 -6.04 4.17 -4.89
CA GLU A 92 -6.86 4.74 -3.80
C GLU A 92 -6.53 6.22 -3.63
N THR A 93 -5.25 6.59 -3.75
CA THR A 93 -4.82 7.98 -3.78
C THR A 93 -3.96 8.21 -5.00
N ALA A 94 -4.44 9.11 -5.87
CA ALA A 94 -3.71 9.53 -7.05
C ALA A 94 -2.33 10.13 -6.68
N PRO A 95 -1.36 10.09 -7.60
CA PRO A 95 -0.03 10.65 -7.36
C PRO A 95 -0.14 12.12 -6.94
N ARG A 96 0.33 12.45 -5.74
CA ARG A 96 0.34 13.82 -5.23
C ARG A 96 1.66 14.18 -4.58
N VAL A 97 2.04 15.44 -4.73
CA VAL A 97 3.24 15.99 -4.11
C VAL A 97 2.90 16.42 -2.69
N ASP A 98 3.76 16.06 -1.75
CA ASP A 98 3.72 16.46 -0.35
C ASP A 98 5.13 16.90 0.06
N GLY A 99 5.36 18.21 0.05
CA GLY A 99 6.68 18.80 0.30
C GLY A 99 7.75 18.29 -0.66
N ARG A 100 8.68 17.48 -0.14
CA ARG A 100 9.81 16.90 -0.91
C ARG A 100 9.57 15.47 -1.35
N GLN A 101 8.32 15.01 -1.31
CA GLN A 101 7.95 13.65 -1.67
C GLN A 101 6.80 13.68 -2.66
N LEU A 102 6.80 12.76 -3.62
CA LEU A 102 5.64 12.43 -4.45
C LEU A 102 5.18 11.05 -4.00
N PHE A 103 3.91 10.88 -3.65
CA PHE A 103 3.41 9.58 -3.24
C PHE A 103 2.11 9.21 -3.93
N MET A 104 1.88 7.90 -4.07
CA MET A 104 0.58 7.32 -4.40
C MET A 104 0.24 6.22 -3.40
N ILE A 105 -1.06 5.96 -3.22
CA ILE A 105 -1.52 4.81 -2.44
C ILE A 105 -2.31 3.91 -3.37
N VAL A 106 -1.90 2.64 -3.41
CA VAL A 106 -2.58 1.59 -4.15
C VAL A 106 -3.14 0.57 -3.17
N ALA A 107 -4.36 0.14 -3.45
CA ALA A 107 -5.05 -0.91 -2.73
C ALA A 107 -5.19 -2.15 -3.63
N PRO A 108 -5.23 -3.35 -3.06
CA PRO A 108 -5.45 -4.55 -3.87
C PRO A 108 -6.85 -4.49 -4.46
N LYS A 109 -6.99 -4.87 -5.74
CA LYS A 109 -8.30 -5.20 -6.29
C LYS A 109 -8.84 -6.32 -5.43
N VAL A 110 -9.97 -6.07 -4.77
CA VAL A 110 -10.66 -7.09 -3.98
C VAL A 110 -10.82 -8.31 -4.88
N LYS A 111 -10.09 -9.40 -4.61
CA LYS A 111 -10.40 -10.67 -5.27
C LYS A 111 -11.83 -10.96 -4.87
N LYS A 112 -12.76 -10.85 -5.82
CA LYS A 112 -14.04 -11.56 -5.74
C LYS A 112 -13.65 -13.04 -5.69
N HIS A 113 -13.55 -13.59 -4.49
CA HIS A 113 -13.50 -15.02 -4.26
C HIS A 113 -14.75 -15.40 -3.47
#